data_AF-A0A2D4PIA8-F1
#
_entry.id   AF-A0A2D4PIA8-F1
#
_cell.length_a   1.000
_cell.length_b   1.000
_cell.length_c   1.000
_cell.angle_alpha   90.00
_cell.angle_beta   90.00
_cell.angle_gamma   90.00
#
_symmetry.space_group_name_H-M   'P 1'
#
loop_
_entity.id
_entity.type
_entity.pdbx_description
1 polymer ?
#
loop_
_entity_poly.entity_id
_entity_poly.type
_entity_poly.pdbx_seq_one_letter_code
_entity_poly.pdbx_strand_id
1 'polypeptide(L)'
;FMDLYSHLVPVYDVEPLEKITDAYLDQYLWYEADKRRLFPPWIKPADTEPPPLLVYKWCQGINTLQDVWETSEGECNVMLESRFEKMYEKIDLTLLNRLLRLIVDHNIADYMTAKNNVVINYKDMNHTNS
;
A
#
# COMPACT_ATOMS: atom_id res chain seq x y z
N PHE A 1 -9.14 8.73 -16.76
CA PHE A 1 -9.19 7.26 -16.75
C PHE A 1 -8.38 6.71 -17.91
N MET A 2 -7.60 5.68 -17.65
CA MET A 2 -6.97 4.87 -18.69
C MET A 2 -7.83 3.64 -18.94
N ASP A 3 -8.15 3.39 -20.21
CA ASP A 3 -8.93 2.23 -20.61
C ASP A 3 -7.99 1.05 -20.90
N LEU A 4 -8.17 -0.04 -20.15
CA LEU A 4 -7.45 -1.29 -20.34
C LEU A 4 -8.32 -2.36 -21.01
N TYR A 5 -9.42 -1.94 -21.65
CA TYR A 5 -10.43 -2.75 -22.37
C TYR A 5 -11.19 -3.79 -21.53
N SER A 6 -10.75 -4.03 -20.29
CA SER A 6 -11.35 -4.93 -19.31
C SER A 6 -11.83 -4.20 -18.06
N HIS A 7 -11.12 -3.15 -17.68
CA HIS A 7 -11.41 -2.30 -16.55
C HIS A 7 -10.84 -0.91 -16.78
N LEU A 8 -11.34 0.05 -16.03
CA LEU A 8 -10.89 1.43 -16.07
C LEU A 8 -10.00 1.71 -14.86
N VAL A 9 -8.88 2.38 -15.09
CA VAL A 9 -7.98 2.81 -14.02
C VAL A 9 -8.05 4.34 -13.89
N PRO A 10 -8.34 4.89 -12.69
CA PRO A 10 -8.28 6.33 -12.48
C PRO A 10 -6.85 6.84 -12.64
N VAL A 11 -6.69 7.97 -13.32
CA VAL A 11 -5.40 8.65 -13.49
C VAL A 11 -5.58 10.05 -12.95
N TYR A 12 -4.76 10.41 -11.96
CA TYR A 12 -4.78 11.71 -11.32
C TYR A 12 -3.69 12.58 -11.89
N ASP A 13 -4.02 13.83 -12.19
CA ASP A 13 -3.04 14.86 -12.51
C ASP A 13 -2.97 15.87 -11.36
N VAL A 14 -1.75 16.13 -10.92
CA VAL A 14 -1.42 16.99 -9.78
C VAL A 14 -0.57 18.14 -10.28
N GLU A 15 -0.73 19.32 -9.69
CA GLU A 15 0.01 20.52 -10.07
C GLU A 15 1.53 20.27 -10.01
N PRO A 16 2.31 20.70 -11.02
CA PRO A 16 3.75 20.39 -11.09
C PRO A 16 4.56 20.84 -9.87
N LEU A 17 4.21 21.99 -9.27
CA LEU A 17 4.93 22.50 -8.09
C LEU A 17 4.70 21.60 -6.87
N GLU A 18 3.46 21.19 -6.64
CA GLU A 18 3.09 20.26 -5.56
C GLU A 18 3.70 18.86 -5.81
N LYS A 19 3.75 18.44 -7.07
CA LYS A 19 4.34 17.15 -7.47
C LYS A 19 5.82 17.05 -7.08
N ILE A 20 6.57 18.16 -7.12
CA ILE A 20 7.98 18.19 -6.68
C ILE A 20 8.07 17.97 -5.17
N THR A 21 7.21 18.63 -4.38
CA THR A 21 7.20 18.48 -2.92
C THR A 21 6.76 17.08 -2.52
N ASP A 22 5.75 16.53 -3.18
CA ASP A 22 5.24 15.17 -2.95
C ASP A 22 6.30 14.11 -3.27
N ALA A 23 7.01 14.28 -4.40
CA ALA A 23 8.09 13.37 -4.79
C ALA A 23 9.27 13.39 -3.78
N TYR A 24 9.63 14.57 -3.27
CA TYR A 24 10.66 14.67 -2.23
C TYR A 24 10.21 14.01 -0.93
N LEU A 25 8.96 14.26 -0.52
CA LEU A 25 8.40 13.68 0.71
C LEU A 25 8.34 12.16 0.64
N ASP A 26 7.89 11.59 -0.48
CA ASP A 26 7.86 10.14 -0.71
C ASP A 26 9.24 9.51 -0.52
N GLN A 27 10.27 10.06 -1.17
CA GLN A 27 11.64 9.55 -1.05
C GLN A 27 12.17 9.65 0.39
N TYR A 28 11.89 10.76 1.07
CA TYR A 28 12.28 10.95 2.46
C TYR A 28 11.63 9.92 3.40
N LEU A 29 10.32 9.70 3.24
CA LEU A 29 9.55 8.77 4.06
C LEU A 29 10.03 7.33 3.89
N TRP A 30 10.22 6.88 2.66
CA TRP A 30 10.71 5.51 2.39
C TRP A 30 12.11 5.28 2.97
N TYR A 31 13.01 6.25 2.80
CA TYR A 31 14.37 6.15 3.33
C TYR A 31 14.41 6.05 4.87
N GLU A 32 13.67 6.91 5.57
CA GLU A 32 13.61 6.86 7.03
C GLU A 32 12.82 5.64 7.55
N ALA A 33 11.79 5.18 6.81
CA ALA A 33 11.03 3.98 7.15
C ALA A 33 11.90 2.72 7.11
N ASP A 34 12.73 2.55 6.08
CA ASP A 34 13.63 1.39 5.98
C ASP A 34 14.75 1.45 7.04
N LYS A 35 15.35 2.62 7.23
CA LYS A 35 16.37 2.86 8.26
C LYS A 35 15.89 2.50 9.67
N ARG A 36 14.61 2.74 9.97
CA ARG A 36 13.98 2.42 11.26
C ARG A 36 13.30 1.05 11.28
N ARG A 37 13.33 0.31 10.16
CA ARG A 37 12.65 -0.98 9.99
C ARG A 37 11.16 -0.90 10.35
N LEU A 38 10.50 0.16 9.90
CA LEU A 38 9.08 0.41 10.19
C LEU A 38 8.20 -0.70 9.63
N PHE A 39 8.48 -1.13 8.40
CA PHE A 39 7.72 -2.18 7.73
C PHE A 39 8.37 -3.56 7.96
N PRO A 40 7.62 -4.53 8.48
CA PRO A 40 8.10 -5.90 8.64
C PRO A 40 8.18 -6.63 7.29
N PRO A 41 8.99 -7.70 7.18
CA PRO A 41 9.34 -8.32 5.89
C PRO A 41 8.18 -9.05 5.19
N TRP A 42 7.03 -9.23 5.82
CA TRP A 42 5.83 -9.79 5.18
C TRP A 42 5.05 -8.77 4.35
N ILE A 43 5.32 -7.47 4.51
CA ILE A 43 4.74 -6.43 3.65
C ILE A 43 5.47 -6.48 2.31
N LYS A 44 4.71 -6.68 1.22
CA LYS A 44 5.21 -6.79 -0.16
C LYS A 44 4.46 -5.78 -1.04
N PRO A 45 5.08 -5.22 -2.10
CA PRO A 45 6.41 -5.52 -2.65
C PRO A 45 7.57 -4.93 -1.81
N ALA A 46 8.76 -5.52 -1.92
CA ALA A 46 9.99 -5.06 -1.28
C ALA A 46 11.13 -4.92 -2.31
N ASP A 47 12.07 -4.01 -2.07
CA ASP A 47 13.12 -3.66 -3.05
C ASP A 47 14.12 -4.79 -3.36
N THR A 48 14.23 -5.75 -2.44
CA THR A 48 15.22 -6.84 -2.54
C THR A 48 14.83 -7.96 -3.50
N GLU A 49 13.57 -8.03 -3.94
CA GLU A 49 13.10 -9.17 -4.73
C GLU A 49 12.02 -8.81 -5.76
N PRO A 50 12.14 -9.30 -7.00
CA PRO A 50 11.08 -9.18 -7.99
C PRO A 50 9.94 -10.17 -7.69
N PRO A 51 8.72 -9.94 -8.22
CA PRO A 51 7.55 -10.79 -7.95
C PRO A 51 7.76 -12.29 -8.24
N PRO A 52 8.44 -12.72 -9.31
CA PRO A 52 8.71 -14.15 -9.54
C PRO A 52 9.60 -14.77 -8.46
N LEU A 53 10.57 -14.02 -7.92
CA LEU A 53 11.44 -14.49 -6.84
C LEU A 53 10.66 -14.61 -5.53
N LEU A 54 9.71 -13.70 -5.27
CA LEU A 54 8.81 -13.79 -4.12
C LEU A 54 8.01 -15.09 -4.15
N VAL A 55 7.42 -15.43 -5.31
CA VAL A 55 6.68 -16.70 -5.47
C VAL A 55 7.59 -17.90 -5.24
N TYR A 56 8.82 -17.87 -5.77
CA TYR A 56 9.80 -18.92 -5.54
C TYR A 56 10.12 -19.11 -4.06
N LYS A 57 10.42 -18.02 -3.33
CA LYS A 57 10.69 -18.07 -1.89
C LYS A 57 9.48 -18.52 -1.09
N TRP A 58 8.26 -18.17 -1.50
CA TRP A 58 7.03 -18.64 -0.87
C TRP A 58 6.88 -20.16 -0.99
N CYS A 59 7.03 -20.70 -2.20
CA CYS A 59 7.01 -22.15 -2.45
C CYS A 59 8.10 -22.89 -1.66
N GLN A 60 9.32 -22.35 -1.65
CA GLN A 60 10.42 -22.91 -0.87
C GLN A 60 10.13 -22.84 0.64
N GLY A 61 9.56 -21.74 1.11
CA GLY A 61 9.17 -21.51 2.51
C GLY A 61 8.19 -22.56 2.99
N ILE A 62 7.11 -22.81 2.23
CA ILE A 62 6.14 -23.87 2.53
C ILE A 62 6.82 -25.23 2.58
N ASN A 63 7.65 -25.56 1.58
CA ASN A 63 8.28 -26.88 1.50
C ASN A 63 9.32 -27.15 2.59
N THR A 64 9.85 -26.10 3.24
CA THR A 64 10.86 -26.22 4.31
C THR A 64 10.19 -26.33 5.70
N LEU A 65 8.87 -26.21 5.79
CA LEU A 65 8.15 -26.40 7.05
C LEU A 65 8.22 -27.87 7.49
N GLN A 66 8.35 -28.07 8.80
CA GLN A 66 8.44 -29.40 9.40
C GLN A 66 7.11 -30.15 9.22
N ASP A 67 7.19 -31.40 8.75
CA ASP A 67 6.09 -32.35 8.62
C ASP A 67 4.85 -31.79 7.87
N VAL A 68 5.05 -30.77 7.02
CA VAL A 68 3.96 -30.05 6.34
C VAL A 68 3.18 -30.93 5.36
N TRP A 69 3.82 -31.98 4.84
CA TRP A 69 3.18 -32.92 3.90
C TRP A 69 2.71 -34.21 4.59
N GLU A 70 2.96 -34.36 5.89
CA GLU A 70 2.48 -35.51 6.66
C GLU A 70 0.99 -35.34 6.93
N THR A 71 0.22 -36.41 6.69
CA THR A 71 -1.25 -36.45 6.85
C THR A 71 -1.70 -37.70 7.63
N SER A 72 -0.77 -38.29 8.38
CA SER A 72 -0.96 -39.57 9.07
C SER A 72 -1.91 -39.49 10.28
N GLU A 73 -2.04 -38.33 10.91
CA GLU A 73 -2.90 -38.08 12.08
C GLU A 73 -4.18 -37.29 11.72
N GLY A 74 -4.47 -37.17 10.42
CA GLY A 74 -5.60 -36.37 9.92
C GLY A 74 -5.29 -34.87 9.82
N GLU A 75 -4.02 -34.51 9.64
CA GLU A 75 -3.58 -33.14 9.42
C GLU A 75 -4.13 -32.58 8.09
N CYS A 76 -4.33 -31.26 8.02
CA CYS A 76 -4.84 -30.56 6.84
C CYS A 76 -4.09 -29.25 6.62
N ASN A 77 -3.67 -29.01 5.39
CA ASN A 77 -3.13 -27.71 4.97
C ASN A 77 -4.24 -26.82 4.42
N VAL A 78 -4.24 -25.56 4.83
CA VAL A 78 -5.19 -24.56 4.34
C VAL A 78 -4.41 -23.36 3.81
N MET A 79 -4.66 -23.01 2.55
CA MET A 79 -4.15 -21.81 1.92
C MET A 79 -5.30 -20.83 1.68
N LEU A 80 -5.20 -19.62 2.23
CA LEU A 80 -6.19 -18.56 2.04
C LEU A 80 -5.58 -17.46 1.19
N GLU A 81 -6.22 -17.18 0.05
CA GLU A 81 -5.96 -16.01 -0.76
C GLU A 81 -7.22 -15.13 -0.79
N SER A 82 -7.07 -13.86 -0.43
CA SER A 82 -8.16 -12.89 -0.48
C SER A 82 -7.62 -11.50 -0.76
N ARG A 83 -8.52 -10.57 -1.10
CA ARG A 83 -8.20 -9.15 -1.33
C ARG A 83 -9.00 -8.30 -0.34
N PHE A 84 -8.37 -7.23 0.14
CA PHE A 84 -9.10 -6.24 0.94
C PHE A 84 -9.96 -5.36 0.02
N GLU A 85 -11.25 -5.67 0.01
CA GLU A 85 -12.23 -4.96 -0.82
C GLU A 85 -12.36 -3.50 -0.39
N LYS A 86 -12.33 -2.60 -1.39
CA LYS A 86 -12.53 -1.16 -1.21
C LYS A 86 -11.60 -0.50 -0.19
N MET A 87 -10.38 -1.02 0.00
CA MET A 87 -9.43 -0.45 0.95
C MET A 87 -9.16 1.03 0.69
N TYR A 88 -8.92 1.43 -0.57
CA TYR A 88 -8.67 2.84 -0.92
C TYR A 88 -9.90 3.75 -0.74
N GLU A 89 -11.11 3.22 -0.92
CA GLU A 89 -12.38 3.97 -0.83
C GLU A 89 -12.85 4.15 0.62
N LYS A 90 -12.44 3.25 1.53
CA LYS A 90 -12.93 3.19 2.92
C LYS A 90 -11.94 3.73 3.95
N ILE A 91 -10.86 4.40 3.53
CA ILE A 91 -9.93 5.04 4.48
C ILE A 91 -10.56 6.31 5.03
N ASP A 92 -10.74 6.37 6.35
CA ASP A 92 -11.14 7.58 7.06
C ASP A 92 -9.92 8.47 7.34
N LEU A 93 -9.93 9.69 6.80
CA LEU A 93 -8.83 10.65 6.93
C LEU A 93 -8.58 11.09 8.39
N THR A 94 -9.61 11.10 9.24
CA THR A 94 -9.46 11.48 10.65
C THR A 94 -8.71 10.40 11.42
N LEU A 95 -9.02 9.13 11.15
CA LEU A 95 -8.30 8.00 11.72
C LEU A 95 -6.88 7.92 11.16
N LEU A 96 -6.72 8.12 9.85
CA LEU A 96 -5.42 8.12 9.19
C LEU A 96 -4.48 9.17 9.82
N ASN A 97 -4.94 10.40 10.05
CA ASN A 97 -4.12 11.45 10.68
C ASN A 97 -3.61 11.02 12.06
N ARG A 98 -4.49 10.43 12.88
CA ARG A 98 -4.12 9.94 14.21
C ARG A 98 -3.07 8.83 14.15
N LEU A 99 -3.18 7.91 13.18
CA LEU A 99 -2.22 6.83 12.99
C LEU A 99 -0.87 7.37 12.46
N LEU A 100 -0.89 8.30 11.51
CA LEU A 100 0.33 8.92 10.97
C LEU A 100 1.11 9.68 12.04
N ARG A 101 0.43 10.38 12.94
CA ARG A 101 1.07 11.08 14.07
C ARG A 101 1.82 10.17 15.04
N LEU A 102 1.58 8.86 15.02
CA LEU A 102 2.34 7.90 15.82
C LEU A 102 3.71 7.58 15.20
N ILE A 103 3.84 7.73 13.87
CA ILE A 103 5.02 7.29 13.11
C ILE A 103 5.87 8.45 12.57
N VAL A 104 5.24 9.57 12.20
CA VAL A 104 5.88 10.75 11.61
C VAL A 104 5.60 12.00 12.44
N ASP A 105 6.36 13.07 12.19
CA ASP A 105 6.10 14.37 12.81
C ASP A 105 4.70 14.89 12.46
N HIS A 106 4.08 15.60 13.41
CA HIS A 106 2.76 16.17 13.28
C HIS A 106 2.56 17.02 12.01
N ASN A 107 3.55 17.82 11.60
CA ASN A 107 3.43 18.67 10.42
C ASN A 107 3.35 17.84 9.13
N ILE A 108 4.11 16.74 9.06
CA ILE A 108 4.08 15.83 7.92
C ILE A 108 2.77 15.04 7.91
N ALA A 109 2.31 14.55 9.06
CA ALA A 109 1.02 13.87 9.17
C ALA A 109 -0.14 14.78 8.72
N ASP A 110 -0.14 16.03 9.15
CA ASP A 110 -1.15 17.01 8.76
C ASP A 110 -1.10 17.31 7.27
N TYR A 111 0.10 17.50 6.70
CA TYR A 111 0.29 17.66 5.26
C TYR A 111 -0.28 16.47 4.47
N MET A 112 0.09 15.23 4.82
CA MET A 112 -0.37 14.02 4.14
C MET A 112 -1.89 13.88 4.16
N THR A 113 -2.53 14.18 5.29
CA THR A 113 -3.99 14.07 5.40
C THR A 113 -4.73 15.20 4.70
N ALA A 114 -4.26 16.44 4.81
CA ALA A 114 -4.82 17.57 4.07
C ALA A 114 -4.66 17.39 2.55
N LYS A 115 -3.55 16.80 2.09
CA LYS A 115 -3.28 16.55 0.67
C LYS A 115 -4.23 15.53 0.03
N ASN A 116 -4.85 14.65 0.84
CA ASN A 116 -5.89 13.73 0.35
C ASN A 116 -7.28 14.38 0.24
N ASN A 117 -7.53 15.46 0.98
CA ASN A 117 -8.78 16.21 0.97
C ASN A 117 -8.78 17.33 -0.09
N VAL A 118 -8.78 16.92 -1.36
CA VAL A 118 -8.73 17.81 -2.51
C VAL A 118 -10.02 17.75 -3.34
N VAL A 119 -10.25 18.78 -4.13
CA VAL A 119 -11.33 18.79 -5.13
C VAL A 119 -10.88 18.00 -6.36
N ILE A 120 -11.56 16.90 -6.63
CA ILE A 120 -11.40 16.11 -7.85
C ILE A 120 -12.28 16.74 -8.92
N ASN A 121 -11.65 17.14 -10.03
CA ASN A 121 -12.32 17.72 -11.19
C ASN A 121 -12.27 16.76 -12.38
N TYR A 122 -13.40 16.58 -13.04
CA TYR A 122 -13.48 15.97 -14.37
C TYR A 122 -14.44 16.76 -15.27
N LYS A 123 -13.87 17.48 -16.24
CA LYS A 123 -14.60 18.39 -17.15
C LYS A 123 -15.39 19.44 -16.37
N ASP A 124 -16.70 19.25 -16.25
CA ASP A 124 -17.63 20.16 -15.55
C ASP A 124 -18.02 19.64 -14.16
N MET A 125 -17.59 18.43 -13.78
CA MET A 125 -17.92 17.80 -12.50
C MET A 125 -16.83 18.07 -11.48
N ASN A 126 -17.22 18.59 -10.31
CA ASN A 126 -16.34 18.82 -9.18
C ASN A 126 -16.88 18.13 -7.93
N HIS A 127 -16.03 17.41 -7.21
CA HIS A 127 -16.37 16.76 -5.94
C HIS A 127 -15.19 16.85 -4.97
N THR A 128 -15.45 17.06 -3.68
CA THR A 128 -14.40 17.09 -2.64
C THR A 128 -14.19 15.68 -2.10
N ASN A 129 -12.95 15.19 -2.13
CA ASN A 129 -12.60 13.87 -1.62
C ASN A 129 -12.47 13.89 -0.08
N SER A 130 -13.60 13.86 0.63
CA SER A 130 -13.68 13.89 2.10
C SER A 130 -13.85 12.51 2.72
#